data_AF-A0A8C6P9G1-F1
#
_entry.id   AF-A0A8C6P9G1-F1
#
_cell.length_a   1.000
_cell.length_b   1.000
_cell.length_c   1.000
_cell.angle_alpha   90.00
_cell.angle_beta   90.00
_cell.angle_gamma   90.00
#
_symmetry.space_group_name_H-M   'P 1'
#
loop_
_entity.id
_entity.type
_entity.pdbx_description
1 polymer ?
#
loop_
_entity_poly.entity_id
_entity_poly.type
_entity_poly.pdbx_seq_one_letter_code
_entity_poly.pdbx_strand_id
1 'polypeptide(L)'
;SYGCLETLLLFANANIYSYLCTRKGPKIRYKDVQKLEIKPKHPYCQEKMIFVTMENVSRFKGQEYCLHPKLQSTKNLVKWFRIWKDKHRYPPKHYEY
;
A
#
# COMPACT_ATOMS: atom_id res chain seq x y z
N SER A 1 10.35 -11.64 19.44
CA SER A 1 10.15 -10.85 18.21
C SER A 1 10.79 -9.50 18.39
N TYR A 2 12.04 -9.34 17.96
CA TYR A 2 12.72 -8.05 17.97
C TYR A 2 12.14 -7.23 16.81
N GLY A 3 11.39 -6.18 17.15
CA GLY A 3 10.64 -5.40 16.19
C GLY A 3 11.57 -4.47 15.41
N CYS A 4 11.26 -4.22 14.14
CA CYS A 4 11.93 -3.25 13.25
C CYS A 4 12.47 -1.98 13.91
N LEU A 5 11.80 -1.50 14.97
CA LEU A 5 12.18 -0.34 15.76
C LEU A 5 13.61 -0.44 16.32
N GLU A 6 13.97 -1.58 16.90
CA GLU A 6 15.26 -1.76 17.58
C GLU A 6 16.42 -1.79 16.58
N THR A 7 16.22 -2.41 15.41
CA THR A 7 17.21 -2.44 14.32
C THR A 7 17.35 -1.06 13.66
N LEU A 8 16.25 -0.32 13.46
CA LEU A 8 16.30 1.03 12.88
C LEU A 8 16.99 2.06 13.79
N LEU A 9 16.81 1.97 15.12
CA LEU A 9 17.50 2.82 16.09
C LEU A 9 19.02 2.63 16.09
N LEU A 10 19.48 1.39 15.84
CA LEU A 10 20.91 1.07 15.79
C LEU A 10 21.60 1.58 14.52
N PHE A 11 20.88 1.67 13.39
CA PHE A 11 21.48 2.01 12.09
C PHE A 11 21.18 3.44 11.59
N ALA A 12 20.18 4.14 12.12
CA ALA A 12 19.77 5.43 11.56
C ALA A 12 19.46 6.49 12.62
N ASN A 13 20.36 7.48 12.75
CA ASN A 13 20.04 8.83 13.24
C ASN A 13 19.15 9.63 12.26
N ALA A 14 18.57 8.97 11.24
CA ALA A 14 17.80 9.59 10.18
C ALA A 14 16.36 9.04 10.18
N ASN A 15 15.43 9.87 10.67
CA ASN A 15 14.00 9.78 10.39
C ASN A 15 13.30 8.48 10.84
N ILE A 16 13.22 8.27 12.15
CA ILE A 16 12.23 7.42 12.83
C ILE A 16 10.80 7.71 12.31
N TYR A 17 10.49 8.94 11.95
CA TYR A 17 9.19 9.28 11.34
C TYR A 17 8.94 8.61 9.98
N SER A 18 10.00 8.27 9.24
CA SER A 18 9.86 7.67 7.92
C SER A 18 9.41 6.22 7.96
N TYR A 19 9.51 5.48 9.08
CA TYR A 19 9.06 4.08 9.16
C TYR A 19 7.59 3.90 9.56
N LEU A 20 6.95 4.92 10.14
CA LEU A 20 5.54 4.81 10.54
C LEU A 20 4.63 4.90 9.31
N CYS A 21 3.88 3.84 9.03
CA CYS A 21 2.76 3.92 8.11
C CYS A 21 1.57 4.54 8.85
N THR A 22 0.81 5.39 8.16
CA THR A 22 -0.27 6.16 8.80
C THR A 22 -1.24 5.23 9.51
N ARG A 23 -1.39 5.38 10.83
CA ARG A 23 -2.31 4.54 11.63
C ARG A 23 -3.77 4.67 11.18
N LYS A 24 -4.14 5.82 10.60
CA LYS A 24 -5.44 6.12 10.01
C LYS A 24 -5.24 6.74 8.64
N GLY A 25 -5.17 5.90 7.60
CA GLY A 25 -5.10 6.36 6.22
C GLY A 25 -6.46 6.86 5.70
N PRO A 26 -6.50 7.56 4.56
CA PRO A 26 -7.75 7.92 3.89
C PRO A 26 -8.56 6.66 3.55
N LYS A 27 -9.89 6.82 3.42
CA LYS A 27 -10.77 5.73 2.96
C LYS A 27 -10.52 5.48 1.47
N ILE A 28 -9.56 4.62 1.18
CA ILE A 28 -9.18 4.18 -0.17
C ILE A 28 -10.20 3.15 -0.67
N ARG A 29 -10.75 3.37 -1.87
CA ARG A 29 -11.58 2.38 -2.57
C ARG A 29 -10.67 1.57 -3.48
N TYR A 30 -10.88 0.25 -3.55
CA TYR A 30 -10.04 -0.64 -4.37
C TYR A 30 -10.06 -0.30 -5.87
N LYS A 31 -11.12 0.35 -6.37
CA LYS A 31 -11.24 0.78 -7.77
C LYS A 31 -10.36 1.97 -8.12
N ASP A 32 -10.04 2.82 -7.13
CA ASP A 32 -9.22 4.00 -7.33
C ASP A 32 -7.72 3.68 -7.18
N VAL A 33 -7.37 2.40 -6.98
CA VAL A 33 -5.99 1.94 -6.81
C VAL A 33 -5.43 1.56 -8.18
N GLN A 34 -4.36 2.23 -8.59
CA GLN A 34 -3.63 1.89 -9.80
C GLN A 34 -2.67 0.71 -9.55
N LYS A 35 -1.92 0.78 -8.44
CA LYS A 35 -0.87 -0.20 -8.10
C LYS A 35 -0.94 -0.55 -6.61
N LEU A 36 -0.78 -1.83 -6.32
CA LEU A 36 -0.62 -2.34 -4.97
C LEU A 36 0.66 -3.17 -4.90
N GLU A 37 1.57 -2.80 -4.00
CA GLU A 37 2.84 -3.47 -3.78
C GLU A 37 2.97 -3.92 -2.34
N ILE A 38 3.47 -5.14 -2.14
CA ILE A 38 3.76 -5.68 -0.81
C ILE A 38 5.27 -5.77 -0.69
N LYS A 39 5.88 -4.76 -0.08
CA LYS A 39 7.34 -4.65 0.09
C LYS A 39 7.66 -4.30 1.54
N PRO A 40 8.79 -4.76 2.09
CA PRO A 40 9.24 -4.24 3.36
C PRO A 40 9.51 -2.74 3.23
N LYS A 41 9.26 -1.99 4.29
CA LYS A 41 9.51 -0.55 4.28
C LYS A 41 11.01 -0.20 4.31
N HIS A 42 11.80 -1.11 4.88
CA HIS A 42 13.24 -0.98 5.01
C HIS A 42 13.87 -2.36 4.75
N PRO A 43 15.05 -2.47 4.11
CA PRO A 43 15.61 -3.77 3.73
C PRO A 43 15.94 -4.66 4.93
N TYR A 44 16.21 -4.07 6.10
CA TYR A 44 16.46 -4.79 7.35
C TYR A 44 15.17 -5.22 8.08
N CYS A 45 14.00 -4.80 7.59
CA CYS A 45 12.71 -5.13 8.17
C CYS A 45 12.09 -6.34 7.47
N GLN A 46 11.83 -7.41 8.23
CA GLN A 46 11.05 -8.55 7.72
C GLN A 46 9.55 -8.23 7.58
N GLU A 47 9.06 -7.21 8.31
CA GLU A 47 7.64 -6.85 8.28
C GLU A 47 7.28 -6.17 6.95
N LYS A 48 6.49 -6.88 6.15
CA LYS A 48 6.02 -6.40 4.85
C LYS A 48 4.90 -5.39 5.03
N MET A 49 5.01 -4.24 4.38
CA MET A 49 3.98 -3.22 4.35
C MET A 49 3.26 -3.23 3.00
N ILE A 50 2.07 -2.64 2.97
CA ILE A 50 1.27 -2.54 1.74
C ILE A 50 1.32 -1.11 1.25
N PHE A 51 1.86 -0.92 0.06
CA PHE A 51 1.95 0.37 -0.61
C PHE A 51 0.90 0.45 -1.69
N VAL A 52 0.14 1.53 -1.68
CA VAL A 52 -1.00 1.76 -2.56
C VAL A 52 -0.77 3.04 -3.34
N THR A 53 -0.64 2.93 -4.66
CA THR A 53 -0.59 4.07 -5.57
C THR A 53 -2.00 4.34 -6.09
N MET A 54 -2.48 5.55 -5.86
CA MET A 54 -3.81 5.97 -6.30
C MET A 54 -3.79 6.34 -7.79
N GLU A 55 -4.90 6.08 -8.49
CA GLU A 55 -5.06 6.48 -9.88
C GLU A 55 -5.17 8.01 -10.01
N ASN A 56 -4.65 8.54 -11.11
CA ASN A 56 -4.55 9.98 -11.39
C ASN A 56 -5.91 10.69 -11.51
N VAL A 57 -7.00 9.95 -11.58
CA VAL A 57 -8.40 10.46 -11.61
C VAL A 57 -8.97 10.72 -10.21
N SER A 58 -8.27 10.29 -9.16
CA SER A 58 -8.72 10.48 -7.79
C SER A 58 -8.22 11.79 -7.20
N ARG A 59 -8.94 12.30 -6.19
CA ARG A 59 -8.53 13.43 -5.33
C ARG A 59 -7.17 13.26 -4.63
N PHE A 60 -6.51 12.11 -4.80
CA PHE A 60 -5.24 11.72 -4.18
C PHE A 60 -4.15 11.49 -5.24
N LYS A 61 -4.21 12.25 -6.34
CA LYS A 61 -3.35 12.17 -7.52
C LYS A 61 -1.87 12.02 -7.14
N GLY A 62 -1.21 10.98 -7.66
CA GLY A 62 0.24 10.77 -7.54
C GLY A 62 0.76 10.41 -6.16
N GLN A 63 -0.11 10.15 -5.17
CA GLN A 63 0.32 9.81 -3.81
C GLN A 63 0.41 8.30 -3.61
N GLU A 64 1.54 7.87 -3.02
CA GLU A 64 1.71 6.51 -2.49
C GLU A 64 1.33 6.51 -1.00
N TYR A 65 0.40 5.62 -0.64
CA TYR A 65 -0.01 5.41 0.75
C TYR A 65 0.57 4.12 1.30
N CYS A 66 1.23 4.20 2.46
CA CYS A 66 1.61 3.02 3.22
C CYS A 66 0.50 2.59 4.17
N LEU A 67 0.11 1.32 4.12
CA LEU A 67 -0.89 0.69 4.97
C LEU A 67 -0.29 -0.49 5.75
N HIS A 68 -0.71 -0.62 7.01
CA HIS A 68 -0.25 -1.69 7.89
C HIS A 68 -1.05 -2.99 7.64
N PRO A 69 -0.40 -4.15 7.40
CA PRO A 69 -1.09 -5.40 7.01
C PRO A 69 -1.99 -5.99 8.11
N LYS A 70 -1.74 -5.66 9.38
CA LYS A 70 -2.58 -6.11 10.51
C LYS A 70 -3.96 -5.46 10.52
N LEU A 71 -4.16 -4.32 9.85
CA LEU A 71 -5.46 -3.64 9.82
C LEU A 71 -6.47 -4.42 8.96
N GLN A 72 -7.68 -4.62 9.48
CA GLN A 72 -8.72 -5.37 8.78
C GLN A 72 -9.16 -4.68 7.48
N SER A 73 -9.21 -3.34 7.48
CA SER A 73 -9.48 -2.52 6.28
C SER A 73 -8.46 -2.78 5.18
N THR A 74 -7.17 -2.88 5.55
CA THR A 74 -6.07 -3.17 4.63
C THR A 74 -6.16 -4.58 4.05
N LYS A 75 -6.49 -5.58 4.88
CA LYS A 75 -6.73 -6.97 4.41
C LYS A 75 -7.87 -7.02 3.38
N ASN A 76 -8.98 -6.34 3.70
CA ASN A 76 -10.13 -6.25 2.81
C ASN A 76 -9.76 -5.54 1.49
N LEU A 77 -9.00 -4.44 1.57
CA LEU A 77 -8.53 -3.71 0.38
C LEU A 77 -7.70 -4.61 -0.53
N VAL A 78 -6.71 -5.33 0.02
CA VAL A 78 -5.87 -6.27 -0.75
C VAL A 78 -6.73 -7.35 -1.40
N LYS A 79 -7.66 -7.95 -0.64
CA LYS A 79 -8.56 -8.99 -1.15
C LYS A 79 -9.40 -8.48 -2.33
N TRP A 80 -10.10 -7.37 -2.16
CA TRP A 80 -10.98 -6.80 -3.18
C TRP A 80 -10.20 -6.25 -4.38
N PHE A 81 -9.03 -5.64 -4.15
CA PHE A 81 -8.17 -5.18 -5.23
C PHE A 81 -7.70 -6.33 -6.11
N ARG A 82 -7.28 -7.46 -5.53
CA ARG A 82 -6.88 -8.65 -6.30
C ARG A 82 -8.04 -9.19 -7.15
N ILE A 83 -9.23 -9.32 -6.57
CA ILE A 83 -10.43 -9.77 -7.29
C ILE A 83 -10.78 -8.81 -8.43
N TRP A 84 -10.76 -7.50 -8.16
CA TRP A 84 -11.07 -6.49 -9.15
C TRP A 84 -10.05 -6.47 -10.30
N LYS A 85 -8.75 -6.49 -9.96
CA LYS A 85 -7.65 -6.50 -10.92
C LYS A 85 -7.64 -7.76 -11.77
N ASP A 86 -8.01 -8.92 -11.21
CA ASP A 86 -8.16 -10.16 -11.96
C ASP A 86 -9.30 -10.08 -12.99
N LYS A 87 -10.46 -9.55 -12.59
CA LYS A 87 -11.59 -9.29 -13.50
C LYS A 87 -11.29 -8.26 -14.58
N HIS A 88 -10.44 -7.27 -14.26
CA HIS A 88 -10.01 -6.21 -15.20
C HIS A 88 -8.66 -6.52 -15.87
N ARG A 89 -8.14 -7.75 -15.71
CA ARG A 89 -6.91 -8.22 -16.36
C ARG A 89 -7.15 -8.61 -17.82
N TYR A 90 -8.41 -8.83 -18.19
CA TYR A 90 -8.85 -8.75 -19.57
C TYR A 90 -8.94 -7.27 -19.94
N PRO A 91 -8.19 -6.78 -20.94
CA PRO A 91 -8.49 -5.46 -21.47
C PRO A 91 -9.95 -5.53 -21.98
N PRO A 92 -10.82 -4.57 -21.66
CA PRO A 92 -11.96 -4.34 -22.52
C PRO A 92 -11.35 -3.97 -23.88
N LYS A 93 -11.28 -4.93 -24.81
CA LYS A 93 -11.10 -4.62 -26.22
C LYS A 93 -12.29 -3.72 -26.57
N HIS A 94 -11.99 -2.47 -26.88
CA HIS A 94 -12.83 -1.51 -27.60
C HIS A 94 -14.33 -1.56 -27.29
N TYR A 95 -14.80 -0.64 -26.46
CA TYR A 95 -16.05 0.05 -26.80
C TYR A 95 -15.65 1.34 -27.54
N GLU A 96 -15.36 1.16 -28.81
CA GLU A 96 -15.41 2.21 -29.81
C GLU A 96 -16.73 1.97 -30.54
N TYR A 97 -17.68 2.90 -30.40
CA TYR A 97 -18.86 3.05 -31.23
C TYR A 97 -19.12 4.54 -31.39
#